data_AF-A0A3C1LF52-F1
#
_entry.id   AF-A0A3C1LF52-F1
#
_cell.length_a   1.000
_cell.length_b   1.000
_cell.length_c   1.000
_cell.angle_alpha   90.00
_cell.angle_beta   90.00
_cell.angle_gamma   90.00
#
_symmetry.space_group_name_H-M   'P 1'
#
loop_
_entity.id
_entity.type
_entity.pdbx_description
1 polymer ?
#
loop_
_entity_poly.entity_id
_entity_poly.type
_entity_poly.pdbx_seq_one_letter_code
_entity_poly.pdbx_strand_id
1 'polypeptide(L)' 'QEIRKRRELSMMIYEAKLSFQPVIGQTYHLYQKRDDSYMVSLISPKEWGGSGPFKQYISSVKLLADHTWVEIGE' A
#
# COMPACT_ATOMS: atom_id res chain seq x y z
N GLN A 1 6.38 -14.63 -12.42
CA GLN A 1 5.96 -14.52 -11.01
C GLN A 1 5.70 -13.06 -10.65
N GLU A 2 6.63 -12.14 -10.92
CA GLU A 2 6.51 -10.69 -10.61
C GLU A 2 5.27 -9.99 -11.21
N ILE A 3 4.91 -10.30 -12.45
CA ILE A 3 3.74 -9.70 -13.12
C ILE A 3 2.42 -10.02 -12.38
N ARG A 4 2.28 -11.22 -11.81
CA ARG A 4 1.07 -11.61 -11.06
C ARG A 4 0.96 -10.83 -9.76
N LYS A 5 2.05 -10.74 -9.00
CA LYS A 5 2.13 -9.98 -7.74
C LYS A 5 1.83 -8.50 -7.95
N ARG A 6 2.38 -7.90 -9.01
CA ARG A 6 2.11 -6.51 -9.40
C ARG A 6 0.63 -6.25 -9.69
N ARG A 7 -0.03 -7.19 -10.37
CA ARG A 7 -1.47 -7.10 -10.65
C ARG A 7 -2.30 -7.19 -9.37
N GLU A 8 -1.99 -8.14 -8.50
CA GLU A 8 -2.69 -8.33 -7.21
C GLU A 8 -2.56 -7.11 -6.31
N LEU A 9 -1.35 -6.57 -6.14
CA LEU A 9 -1.12 -5.32 -5.39
C LEU A 9 -1.89 -4.15 -5.99
N SER A 10 -1.88 -4.02 -7.32
CA SER A 10 -2.63 -2.95 -7.98
C SER A 10 -4.13 -3.05 -7.68
N MET A 11 -4.71 -4.25 -7.74
CA MET A 11 -6.12 -4.47 -7.40
C MET A 11 -6.40 -4.11 -5.94
N MET A 12 -5.57 -4.54 -4.99
CA MET A 12 -5.73 -4.18 -3.57
C MET A 12 -5.66 -2.66 -3.34
N ILE A 13 -4.76 -1.95 -4.04
CA ILE A 13 -4.63 -0.50 -3.92
C ILE A 13 -5.83 0.23 -4.52
N TYR A 14 -6.39 -0.28 -5.63
CA TYR A 14 -7.63 0.27 -6.21
C TYR A 14 -8.85 0.00 -5.33
N GLU A 15 -8.90 -1.16 -4.65
CA GLU A 15 -9.97 -1.50 -3.71
C GLU A 15 -9.84 -0.78 -2.37
N ALA A 16 -8.61 -0.41 -1.99
CA ALA A 16 -8.36 0.38 -0.80
C ALA A 16 -8.98 1.79 -0.96
N LYS A 17 -9.61 2.28 0.11
CA LYS A 17 -10.10 3.67 0.13
C LYS A 17 -8.90 4.62 0.18
N LEU A 18 -8.48 5.13 -0.98
CA LEU A 18 -7.53 6.23 -1.08
C LEU A 18 -8.24 7.53 -0.69
N SER A 19 -7.91 8.08 0.48
CA SER A 19 -8.39 9.39 0.93
C SER A 19 -7.61 10.56 0.33
N PHE A 20 -6.67 10.28 -0.57
CA PHE A 20 -5.76 11.25 -1.19
C PHE A 20 -5.45 10.86 -2.65
N GLN A 21 -5.00 11.84 -3.44
CA GLN A 21 -4.47 11.59 -4.77
C GLN A 21 -3.00 11.13 -4.68
N PRO A 22 -2.65 9.92 -5.16
CA PRO A 22 -1.28 9.43 -5.08
C PRO A 22 -0.37 10.20 -6.05
N VAL A 23 0.90 10.36 -5.64
CA VAL A 23 1.92 11.15 -6.32
C VAL A 23 2.97 10.22 -6.89
N ILE A 24 3.32 10.42 -8.16
CA ILE A 24 4.37 9.65 -8.85
C ILE A 24 5.68 9.79 -8.07
N GLY A 25 6.38 8.67 -7.88
CA GLY A 25 7.66 8.61 -7.19
C GLY A 25 7.55 8.56 -5.67
N GLN A 26 6.34 8.70 -5.10
CA GLN A 26 6.14 8.62 -3.66
C GLN A 26 5.98 7.15 -3.22
N THR A 27 6.52 6.84 -2.04
CA THR A 27 6.33 5.57 -1.34
C THR A 27 5.06 5.62 -0.50
N TYR A 28 4.31 4.53 -0.53
CA TYR A 28 3.12 4.30 0.26
C TYR A 28 3.16 2.91 0.89
N HIS A 29 2.37 2.72 1.93
CA HIS A 29 2.32 1.49 2.70
C HIS A 29 0.90 0.93 2.70
N LEU A 30 0.75 -0.30 2.25
CA LEU A 30 -0.52 -1.02 2.17
C LEU A 30 -0.73 -1.83 3.45
N TYR A 31 -1.93 -1.73 4.01
CA TYR A 31 -2.33 -2.42 5.23
C TYR A 31 -3.69 -3.08 5.06
N GLN A 32 -3.88 -4.16 5.81
CA GLN A 32 -5.21 -4.71 6.07
C GLN A 32 -5.74 -4.14 7.38
N LYS A 33 -6.94 -3.58 7.36
CA LYS A 33 -7.66 -3.11 8.55
C LYS A 33 -8.29 -4.28 9.31
N ARG A 34 -8.77 -4.01 10.52
CA ARG A 34 -9.42 -5.02 11.39
C ARG A 34 -10.78 -5.49 10.86
N ASP A 35 -11.41 -4.69 10.00
CA ASP A 35 -12.63 -5.02 9.26
C ASP A 35 -12.34 -5.72 7.92
N ASP A 36 -11.12 -6.26 7.76
CA ASP A 36 -10.57 -6.91 6.57
C ASP A 36 -10.48 -6.03 5.30
N SER A 37 -10.90 -4.77 5.35
CA SER A 37 -10.71 -3.81 4.26
C SER A 37 -9.25 -3.38 4.11
N TYR A 38 -8.87 -2.87 2.94
CA TYR A 38 -7.52 -2.38 2.68
C TYR A 38 -7.42 -0.85 2.83
N MET A 39 -6.27 -0.39 3.31
CA MET A 39 -5.93 1.03 3.37
C MET A 39 -4.50 1.27 2.88
N VAL A 40 -4.29 2.42 2.26
CA VAL A 40 -2.97 2.92 1.87
C VAL A 40 -2.65 4.14 2.72
N SER A 41 -1.43 4.20 3.25
CA SER A 41 -0.95 5.30 4.09
C SER A 41 0.44 5.76 3.66
N LEU A 42 0.77 7.01 3.96
CA LEU A 42 2.14 7.53 3.91
C LEU A 42 2.95 7.15 5.17
N ILE A 43 2.27 6.81 6.26
CA ILE A 43 2.90 6.45 7.54
C ILE A 43 3.35 5.00 7.45
N SER A 44 4.63 4.75 7.64
CA SER A 44 5.26 3.42 7.62
C SER A 44 4.89 2.58 8.84
N PRO A 45 4.99 1.24 8.77
CA PRO A 45 4.65 0.38 9.92
C PRO A 45 5.48 0.71 11.17
N LYS A 46 6.71 1.23 11.01
CA LYS A 46 7.58 1.65 12.12
C LYS A 46 7.11 2.95 12.78
N GLU A 47 6.60 3.90 11.99
CA GLU A 47 6.11 5.19 12.48
C GLU A 47 4.78 5.09 13.24
N TRP A 48 3.96 4.07 12.95
CA TRP A 48 2.75 3.79 13.71
C TRP A 48 3.01 3.32 15.15
N GLY A 49 4.24 2.90 15.47
CA GLY A 49 4.56 2.23 16.72
C GLY A 49 3.76 0.93 16.90
N GLY A 50 3.43 0.59 18.14
CA GLY A 50 2.77 -0.68 18.48
C GLY A 50 1.24 -0.73 18.32
N SER A 51 0.59 0.33 17.83
CA SER A 51 -0.88 0.43 17.83
C SER A 51 -1.46 1.17 16.63
N GLY A 52 -1.01 0.82 15.42
CA GLY A 52 -1.63 1.33 14.19
C GLY A 52 -3.09 0.86 14.01
N PRO A 53 -3.89 1.56 13.17
CA PRO A 53 -5.30 1.24 12.91
C PRO A 53 -5.49 0.02 11.99
N PHE A 54 -4.48 -0.85 11.88
CA PHE A 54 -4.46 -2.02 11.01
C PHE A 54 -4.36 -3.32 11.80
N LYS A 55 -4.78 -4.40 11.16
CA LYS A 55 -4.57 -5.78 11.57
C LYS A 55 -3.16 -6.24 11.20
N GLN A 56 -2.71 -5.90 9.99
CA GLN A 56 -1.36 -6.23 9.53
C GLN A 56 -0.86 -5.29 8.43
N TYR A 57 0.45 -5.17 8.34
CA TYR A 57 1.15 -4.58 7.20
C TYR A 57 1.27 -5.61 6.07
N ILE A 58 1.03 -5.18 4.83
CA ILE A 58 1.08 -6.04 3.65
C ILE A 58 2.37 -5.82 2.89
N SER A 59 2.61 -4.58 2.44
CA SER A 59 3.76 -4.24 1.61
C SER A 59 3.95 -2.73 1.49
N SER A 60 5.16 -2.32 1.09
CA SER A 60 5.48 -0.95 0.69
C SER A 60 5.49 -0.90 -0.82
N VAL A 61 4.92 0.16 -1.38
CA VAL A 61 4.77 0.32 -2.82
C VAL A 61 5.19 1.71 -3.25
N LYS A 62 5.66 1.83 -4.49
CA LYS A 62 5.97 3.10 -5.12
C LYS A 62 5.11 3.28 -6.36
N LEU A 63 4.51 4.46 -6.52
CA LEU A 63 3.81 4.82 -7.75
C LEU A 63 4.83 5.20 -8.83
N LEU A 64 4.78 4.52 -9.97
CA LEU A 64 5.65 4.77 -11.12
C LEU A 64 5.04 5.80 -12.07
N ALA A 65 5.85 6.31 -13.00
CA ALA A 65 5.45 7.36 -13.95
C ALA A 65 4.34 6.91 -14.93
N ASP A 66 4.20 5.61 -15.15
CA ASP A 66 3.16 4.98 -15.96
C ASP A 66 1.87 4.69 -15.16
N HIS A 67 1.71 5.29 -13.98
CA HIS A 67 0.57 5.10 -13.05
C HIS A 67 0.38 3.65 -12.56
N THR A 68 1.44 2.86 -12.60
CA THR A 68 1.44 1.53 -12.02
C THR A 68 2.15 1.51 -10.67
N TRP A 69 1.83 0.49 -9.88
CA TRP A 69 2.47 0.27 -8.59
C TRP A 69 3.55 -0.78 -8.71
N VAL A 70 4.65 -0.58 -7.98
CA VAL A 70 5.67 -1.60 -7.78
C VAL A 70 5.90 -1.77 -6.28
N GLU A 71 6.00 -3.01 -5.84
CA GLU A 71 6.46 -3.31 -4.50
C GLU A 71 7.92 -2.90 -4.33
N ILE A 72 8.23 -2.29 -3.20
CA ILE A 72 9.60 -2.03 -2.78
C ILE A 72 9.87 -2.93 -1.56
N GLY A 73 10.95 -3.69 -1.63
CA GLY A 73 11.45 -4.42 -0.45
C GLY A 73 11.91 -3.41 0.61
N GLU A 74 11.73 -3.75 1.89
CA GLU A 74 12.48 -3.09 2.97
C GLU A 74 13.96 -3.42 2.89
#